data_AF-A0A373DBH2-F1
#
_entry.id   AF-A0A373DBH2-F1
#
_cell.length_a   1.000
_cell.length_b   1.000
_cell.length_c   1.000
_cell.angle_alpha   90.00
_cell.angle_beta   90.00
_cell.angle_gamma   90.00
#
_symmetry.space_group_name_H-M   'P 1'
#
loop_
_entity.id
_entity.type
_entity.pdbx_description
1 polymer ?
#
loop_
_entity_poly.entity_id
_entity_poly.type
_entity_poly.pdbx_seq_one_letter_code
_entity_poly.pdbx_strand_id
1 'polypeptide(L)'
;MEEKLKMLAIQLKETGTDFAAVRNCLDEIIGVANYCVEYSDPQIVKTESKENFVVKCRISILDDNRSVIMVRELYSANEITYKDQAPVNLTNALVRAQEEAFKRTCLTFFAAKESASKKGVPKPTAKPISTATTAETANANQFVLVFTSKFEPMEHYNNAFKAACLYNSKPAEAICWFKLVHSMRAEGTWENLIASLPGSTPVTVQAKKGFYRGVLQFTIEKFL
;
A
#
# COMPACT_ATOMS: atom_id res chain seq x y z
N MET A 1 9.48 -4.27 -21.56
CA MET A 1 8.67 -4.67 -20.37
C MET A 1 9.08 -6.02 -19.81
N GLU A 2 9.25 -7.05 -20.64
CA GLU A 2 9.64 -8.38 -20.16
C GLU A 2 10.99 -8.37 -19.40
N GLU A 3 11.98 -7.59 -19.85
CA GLU A 3 13.25 -7.46 -19.13
C GLU A 3 13.11 -6.79 -17.76
N LYS A 4 12.28 -5.74 -17.66
CA LYS A 4 11.95 -5.10 -16.39
C LYS A 4 11.35 -6.12 -15.41
N LEU A 5 10.40 -6.93 -15.86
CA LEU A 5 9.80 -7.99 -15.04
C LEU A 5 10.80 -9.07 -14.61
N LYS A 6 11.79 -9.40 -15.45
CA LYS A 6 12.88 -10.32 -15.08
C LYS A 6 13.81 -9.71 -14.02
N MET A 7 14.16 -8.43 -14.14
CA MET A 7 14.94 -7.73 -13.11
C MET A 7 14.19 -7.67 -11.78
N LEU A 8 12.86 -7.47 -11.83
CA LEU A 8 12.00 -7.46 -10.64
C LEU A 8 12.08 -8.81 -9.92
N ALA A 9 12.16 -9.90 -10.69
CA ALA A 9 12.28 -11.27 -10.20
C ALA A 9 13.57 -11.54 -9.46
N ILE A 10 14.67 -11.05 -10.01
CA ILE A 10 15.98 -11.25 -9.43
C ILE A 10 16.07 -10.44 -8.13
N GLN A 11 15.73 -9.15 -8.19
CA GLN A 11 15.81 -8.28 -7.03
C GLN A 11 14.86 -8.73 -5.91
N LEU A 12 13.58 -9.03 -6.18
CA LEU A 12 12.65 -9.48 -5.12
C LEU A 12 13.01 -10.84 -4.50
N LYS A 13 13.72 -11.73 -5.21
CA LYS A 13 14.28 -12.96 -4.63
C LYS A 13 15.44 -12.66 -3.66
N GLU A 14 16.16 -11.57 -3.87
CA GLU A 14 17.33 -11.16 -3.08
C GLU A 14 16.99 -10.22 -1.93
N THR A 15 15.99 -9.34 -2.07
CA THR A 15 15.67 -8.30 -1.06
C THR A 15 14.86 -8.82 0.14
N GLY A 16 14.39 -10.07 0.10
CA GLY A 16 13.60 -10.69 1.18
C GLY A 16 12.11 -10.30 1.17
N THR A 17 11.37 -10.68 2.22
CA THR A 17 9.91 -10.49 2.34
C THR A 17 9.51 -9.19 3.05
N ASP A 18 10.43 -8.20 3.12
CA ASP A 18 10.12 -6.89 3.69
C ASP A 18 9.27 -6.05 2.74
N PHE A 19 8.26 -5.36 3.27
CA PHE A 19 7.32 -4.61 2.43
C PHE A 19 7.95 -3.40 1.75
N ALA A 20 8.79 -2.64 2.46
CA ALA A 20 9.41 -1.45 1.91
C ALA A 20 10.40 -1.82 0.80
N ALA A 21 11.20 -2.86 1.03
CA ALA A 21 12.07 -3.45 0.02
C ALA A 21 11.31 -3.87 -1.25
N VAL A 22 10.21 -4.61 -1.09
CA VAL A 22 9.43 -5.11 -2.23
C VAL A 22 8.80 -3.96 -3.02
N ARG A 23 8.31 -2.94 -2.32
CA ARG A 23 7.72 -1.75 -2.92
C ARG A 23 8.75 -0.92 -3.68
N ASN A 24 9.90 -0.62 -3.07
CA ASN A 24 10.97 0.14 -3.72
C ASN A 24 11.47 -0.55 -4.98
N CYS A 25 11.63 -1.88 -4.94
CA CYS A 25 12.01 -2.68 -6.09
C CYS A 25 10.99 -2.59 -7.25
N LEU A 26 9.69 -2.65 -6.94
CA LEU A 26 8.63 -2.43 -7.94
C LEU A 26 8.68 -1.01 -8.52
N ASP A 27 8.88 -0.02 -7.66
CA ASP A 27 8.96 1.40 -8.03
C ASP A 27 10.15 1.70 -8.94
N GLU A 28 11.33 1.17 -8.64
CA GLU A 28 12.54 1.36 -9.45
C GLU A 28 12.40 0.76 -10.84
N ILE A 29 11.80 -0.43 -10.93
CA ILE A 29 11.80 -1.20 -12.16
C ILE A 29 10.64 -0.83 -13.07
N ILE A 30 9.44 -0.73 -12.52
CA ILE A 30 8.23 -0.43 -13.28
C ILE A 30 8.03 1.08 -13.38
N GLY A 31 8.36 1.82 -12.32
CA GLY A 31 8.05 3.23 -12.15
C GLY A 31 6.72 3.42 -11.44
N VAL A 32 6.69 4.26 -10.40
CA VAL A 32 5.49 4.61 -9.59
C VAL A 32 4.30 5.08 -10.44
N ALA A 33 4.58 5.62 -11.62
CA ALA A 33 3.57 6.08 -12.56
C ALA A 33 2.95 4.97 -13.41
N ASN A 34 3.59 3.79 -13.51
CA ASN A 34 3.29 2.77 -14.52
C ASN A 34 2.65 1.51 -13.93
N TYR A 35 2.22 1.55 -12.67
CA TYR A 35 1.40 0.52 -12.09
C TYR A 35 0.33 1.09 -11.15
N CYS A 36 -0.71 0.29 -10.94
CA CYS A 36 -1.82 0.56 -10.04
C CYS A 36 -1.99 -0.63 -9.10
N VAL A 37 -2.34 -0.37 -7.85
CA VAL A 37 -2.58 -1.41 -6.83
C VAL A 37 -4.00 -1.29 -6.33
N GLU A 38 -4.86 -2.24 -6.66
CA GLU A 38 -6.24 -2.31 -6.20
C GLU A 38 -6.41 -3.27 -5.04
N TYR A 39 -7.10 -2.84 -3.97
CA TYR A 39 -7.48 -3.72 -2.88
C TYR A 39 -8.98 -4.03 -2.92
N SER A 40 -9.39 -5.24 -2.54
CA SER A 40 -10.80 -5.53 -2.27
C SER A 40 -11.24 -4.92 -0.93
N ASP A 41 -12.55 -4.90 -0.68
CA ASP A 41 -13.03 -4.70 0.68
C ASP A 41 -12.39 -5.71 1.62
N PRO A 42 -11.93 -5.27 2.80
CA PRO A 42 -11.44 -6.18 3.81
C PRO A 42 -12.59 -7.01 4.37
N GLN A 43 -12.35 -8.31 4.48
CA GLN A 43 -13.28 -9.24 5.11
C GLN A 43 -12.67 -9.79 6.38
N ILE A 44 -13.44 -9.81 7.46
CA ILE A 44 -13.05 -10.54 8.67
C ILE A 44 -13.65 -11.94 8.56
N VAL A 45 -12.79 -12.94 8.39
CA VAL A 45 -13.19 -14.34 8.32
C VAL A 45 -12.85 -15.01 9.65
N LYS A 46 -13.87 -15.55 10.32
CA LYS A 46 -13.69 -16.34 11.54
C LYS A 46 -13.49 -17.80 11.18
N THR A 47 -12.41 -18.39 11.69
CA THR A 47 -12.09 -19.82 11.59
C THR A 47 -11.86 -20.34 12.98
N GLU A 48 -12.80 -21.11 13.53
CA GLU A 48 -12.81 -21.85 14.82
C GLU A 48 -12.10 -21.19 16.04
N SER A 49 -10.77 -20.98 16.00
CA SER A 49 -9.95 -20.38 17.05
C SER A 49 -9.32 -19.02 16.70
N LYS A 50 -9.52 -18.52 15.47
CA LYS A 50 -8.83 -17.36 14.90
C LYS A 50 -9.76 -16.51 14.06
N GLU A 51 -9.52 -15.21 14.04
CA GLU A 51 -10.12 -14.31 13.07
C GLU A 51 -9.02 -13.79 12.14
N ASN A 52 -9.32 -13.70 10.85
CA ASN A 52 -8.38 -13.25 9.84
C ASN A 52 -8.93 -12.04 9.09
N PHE A 53 -8.11 -11.01 8.91
CA PHE A 53 -8.34 -9.98 7.89
C PHE A 53 -7.90 -10.51 6.54
N VAL A 54 -8.86 -10.68 5.64
CA VAL A 54 -8.63 -11.13 4.27
C VAL A 54 -8.80 -9.94 3.32
N VAL A 55 -7.79 -9.72 2.48
CA VAL A 55 -7.78 -8.67 1.46
C VAL A 55 -7.23 -9.26 0.16
N LYS A 56 -7.90 -9.00 -0.97
CA LYS A 56 -7.34 -9.22 -2.30
C LYS A 56 -6.51 -8.01 -2.70
N CYS A 57 -5.31 -8.23 -3.19
CA CYS A 57 -4.50 -7.22 -3.88
C CYS A 57 -4.46 -7.54 -5.37
N ARG A 58 -4.66 -6.54 -6.22
CA ARG A 58 -4.53 -6.59 -7.67
C ARG A 58 -3.50 -5.56 -8.10
N ILE A 59 -2.42 -5.99 -8.72
CA ILE A 59 -1.41 -5.10 -9.31
C ILE A 59 -1.59 -5.10 -10.82
N SER A 60 -1.85 -3.93 -11.38
CA SER A 60 -2.00 -3.71 -12.83
C SER A 60 -0.83 -2.88 -13.33
N ILE A 61 -0.11 -3.36 -14.34
CA ILE A 61 0.95 -2.61 -15.03
C ILE A 61 0.32 -1.90 -16.23
N LEU A 62 0.70 -0.64 -16.43
CA LEU A 62 0.21 0.23 -17.48
C LEU A 62 1.26 0.44 -18.56
N ASP A 63 0.82 0.61 -19.81
CA ASP A 63 1.64 1.19 -20.88
C ASP A 63 1.66 2.73 -20.81
N ASP A 64 2.39 3.33 -21.75
CA ASP A 64 2.50 4.80 -21.88
C ASP A 64 1.15 5.47 -22.15
N ASN A 65 0.20 4.75 -22.76
CA ASN A 65 -1.17 5.19 -23.02
C ASN A 65 -2.11 4.98 -21.84
N ARG A 66 -1.60 4.55 -20.67
CA ARG A 66 -2.38 4.21 -19.47
C ARG A 66 -3.28 3.00 -19.63
N SER A 67 -3.09 2.20 -20.69
CA SER A 67 -3.80 0.95 -20.88
C SER A 67 -3.18 -0.14 -20.02
N VAL A 68 -4.02 -0.98 -19.42
CA VAL A 68 -3.56 -2.11 -18.61
C VAL A 68 -3.01 -3.18 -19.54
N ILE A 69 -1.72 -3.48 -19.39
CA ILE A 69 -1.01 -4.49 -20.20
C ILE A 69 -0.66 -5.74 -19.41
N MET A 70 -0.71 -5.68 -18.08
CA MET A 70 -0.59 -6.87 -17.25
C MET A 70 -1.32 -6.72 -15.93
N VAL A 71 -1.91 -7.81 -15.43
CA VAL A 71 -2.58 -7.89 -14.13
C VAL A 71 -2.10 -9.11 -13.37
N ARG A 72 -1.86 -8.95 -12.06
CA ARG A 72 -1.72 -10.03 -11.09
C ARG A 72 -2.62 -9.78 -9.91
N GLU A 73 -3.27 -10.82 -9.41
CA GLU A 73 -4.16 -10.74 -8.26
C GLU A 73 -3.85 -11.85 -7.27
N LEU A 74 -3.84 -11.53 -5.98
CA LEU A 74 -3.77 -12.53 -4.93
C LEU A 74 -4.54 -12.10 -3.68
N TYR A 75 -5.17 -13.08 -3.04
CA TYR A 75 -5.66 -12.94 -1.68
C TYR A 75 -4.53 -13.13 -0.67
N SER A 76 -4.55 -12.33 0.39
CA SER A 76 -3.81 -12.63 1.60
C SER A 76 -4.70 -12.50 2.82
N ALA A 77 -4.38 -13.29 3.83
CA ALA A 77 -5.01 -13.31 5.12
C ALA A 77 -3.97 -12.93 6.18
N ASN A 78 -4.33 -12.03 7.09
CA ASN A 78 -3.53 -11.71 8.25
C ASN A 78 -4.32 -12.01 9.52
N GLU A 79 -3.73 -12.79 10.42
CA GLU A 79 -4.37 -13.20 11.66
C GLU A 79 -4.54 -12.02 12.62
N ILE A 80 -5.70 -11.95 13.25
CA ILE A 80 -6.04 -10.98 14.28
C ILE A 80 -5.72 -11.61 15.63
N THR A 81 -4.67 -11.12 16.29
CA THR A 81 -4.33 -11.55 17.65
C THR A 81 -5.04 -10.68 18.67
N TYR A 82 -5.97 -11.27 19.41
CA TYR A 82 -6.61 -10.67 20.58
C TYR A 82 -5.74 -10.98 21.81
N LYS A 83 -5.07 -9.97 22.39
CA LYS A 83 -4.36 -10.12 23.68
C LYS A 83 -5.22 -9.55 24.80
N ASP A 84 -5.52 -10.35 25.82
CA ASP A 84 -5.91 -9.95 27.19
C ASP A 84 -6.75 -8.66 27.31
N GLN A 85 -7.96 -8.66 26.73
CA GLN A 85 -8.91 -7.53 26.78
C GLN A 85 -8.39 -6.19 26.22
N ALA A 86 -7.21 -6.16 25.58
CA ALA A 86 -6.70 -4.98 24.92
C ALA A 86 -7.47 -4.71 23.62
N PRO A 87 -7.77 -3.44 23.29
CA PRO A 87 -8.40 -3.09 22.03
C PRO A 87 -7.57 -3.62 20.86
N VAL A 88 -8.19 -4.38 19.97
CA VAL A 88 -7.53 -4.81 18.73
C VAL A 88 -7.42 -3.63 17.79
N ASN A 89 -6.18 -3.32 17.40
CA ASN A 89 -5.91 -2.31 16.41
C ASN A 89 -6.21 -2.86 14.99
N LEU A 90 -7.49 -2.79 14.61
CA LEU A 90 -7.98 -3.22 13.29
C LEU A 90 -7.30 -2.45 12.15
N THR A 91 -6.85 -1.20 12.39
CA THR A 91 -6.10 -0.40 11.41
C THR A 91 -4.75 -1.04 11.08
N ASN A 92 -3.97 -1.40 12.09
CA ASN A 92 -2.68 -2.07 11.89
C ASN A 92 -2.87 -3.48 11.29
N ALA A 93 -3.94 -4.18 11.66
CA ALA A 93 -4.25 -5.49 11.11
C ALA A 93 -4.57 -5.41 9.62
N LEU A 94 -5.36 -4.41 9.19
CA LEU A 94 -5.67 -4.12 7.79
C LEU A 94 -4.41 -3.74 6.99
N VAL A 95 -3.61 -2.79 7.51
CA VAL A 95 -2.37 -2.36 6.84
C VAL A 95 -1.44 -3.55 6.63
N ARG A 96 -1.24 -4.39 7.65
CA ARG A 96 -0.43 -5.61 7.52
C ARG A 96 -1.02 -6.61 6.52
N ALA A 97 -2.34 -6.76 6.46
CA ALA A 97 -3.00 -7.61 5.47
C ALA A 97 -2.78 -7.11 4.04
N GLN A 98 -2.89 -5.79 3.82
CA GLN A 98 -2.62 -5.14 2.53
C GLN A 98 -1.15 -5.25 2.11
N GLU A 99 -0.22 -5.07 3.05
CA GLU A 99 1.22 -5.21 2.81
C GLU A 99 1.56 -6.65 2.44
N GLU A 100 1.03 -7.64 3.17
CA GLU A 100 1.25 -9.05 2.85
C GLU A 100 0.61 -9.43 1.51
N ALA A 101 -0.61 -8.96 1.22
CA ALA A 101 -1.26 -9.17 -0.07
C ALA A 101 -0.45 -8.56 -1.23
N PHE A 102 0.07 -7.34 -1.04
CA PHE A 102 0.92 -6.69 -2.02
C PHE A 102 2.20 -7.49 -2.28
N LYS A 103 2.93 -7.87 -1.23
CA LYS A 103 4.16 -8.66 -1.35
C LYS A 103 3.92 -9.94 -2.11
N ARG A 104 2.90 -10.70 -1.71
CA ARG A 104 2.56 -11.97 -2.36
C ARG A 104 2.15 -11.78 -3.81
N THR A 105 1.43 -10.70 -4.13
CA THR A 105 1.06 -10.37 -5.51
C THR A 105 2.28 -9.96 -6.34
N CYS A 106 3.24 -9.23 -5.77
CA CYS A 106 4.52 -8.94 -6.43
C CYS A 106 5.30 -10.23 -6.72
N LEU A 107 5.31 -11.18 -5.78
CA LEU A 107 5.97 -12.47 -5.97
C LEU A 107 5.31 -13.34 -7.06
N THR A 108 4.02 -13.19 -7.35
CA THR A 108 3.36 -13.95 -8.44
C THR A 108 3.67 -13.43 -9.85
N PHE A 109 4.31 -12.26 -9.98
CA PHE A 109 4.94 -11.89 -11.24
C PHE A 109 6.00 -12.94 -11.67
N PHE A 110 6.55 -13.71 -10.72
CA PHE A 110 7.60 -14.73 -10.94
C PHE A 110 7.08 -16.15 -11.18
N ALA A 111 5.98 -16.52 -10.53
CA ALA A 111 5.48 -17.89 -10.59
C ALA A 111 4.95 -18.31 -11.98
N ALA A 112 4.65 -17.36 -12.85
CA ALA A 112 4.08 -17.64 -14.19
C ALA A 112 5.10 -18.19 -15.22
N LYS A 113 6.39 -18.37 -14.88
CA LYS A 113 7.39 -19.00 -15.77
C LYS A 113 8.08 -20.25 -15.20
N GLU A 114 7.74 -20.72 -13.99
CA GLU A 114 8.32 -21.95 -13.40
C GLU A 114 7.42 -23.20 -13.56
N SER A 115 6.49 -23.22 -14.52
CA SER A 115 5.86 -24.47 -14.98
C SER A 115 6.76 -25.21 -15.99
N ALA A 116 8.02 -25.44 -15.64
CA ALA A 116 8.90 -26.45 -16.24
C ALA A 116 10.24 -26.50 -15.49
N SER A 117 10.28 -27.21 -14.35
CA SER A 117 11.34 -28.19 -14.03
C SER A 117 11.39 -28.48 -12.52
N LYS A 118 11.10 -29.74 -12.16
CA LYS A 118 11.33 -30.29 -10.82
C LYS A 118 12.84 -30.47 -10.56
N LYS A 119 13.31 -30.12 -9.37
CA LYS A 119 14.01 -30.96 -8.37
C LYS A 119 15.04 -30.17 -7.56
N GLY A 120 15.04 -30.41 -6.24
CA GLY A 120 16.26 -30.49 -5.43
C GLY A 120 16.67 -29.23 -4.64
N VAL A 121 16.44 -29.29 -3.33
CA VAL A 121 17.01 -28.46 -2.22
C VAL A 121 18.55 -28.70 -2.17
N PRO A 122 19.47 -27.79 -1.73
CA PRO A 122 19.37 -27.04 -0.47
C PRO A 122 19.82 -25.56 -0.38
N LYS A 123 19.26 -24.94 0.66
CA LYS A 123 19.52 -23.65 1.33
C LYS A 123 21.01 -23.31 1.54
N PRO A 124 21.44 -22.06 1.28
CA PRO A 124 22.65 -21.53 1.90
C PRO A 124 22.33 -20.49 2.99
N THR A 125 23.10 -20.62 4.06
CA THR A 125 23.21 -19.78 5.25
C THR A 125 23.77 -18.38 4.96
N ALA A 126 23.24 -17.41 5.69
CA ALA A 126 23.59 -15.99 5.64
C ALA A 126 25.04 -15.66 6.06
N LYS A 127 25.55 -14.55 5.51
CA LYS A 127 26.44 -13.59 6.20
C LYS A 127 26.14 -12.16 5.72
N PRO A 128 26.11 -11.16 6.61
CA PRO A 128 25.78 -9.78 6.27
C PRO A 128 27.02 -9.01 5.79
N ILE A 129 26.84 -8.11 4.82
CA ILE A 129 27.83 -7.08 4.49
C ILE A 129 27.12 -5.73 4.55
N SER A 130 27.49 -4.93 5.55
CA SER A 130 27.28 -3.48 5.57
C SER A 130 28.21 -2.81 4.56
N THR A 131 27.72 -1.80 3.87
CA THR A 131 28.45 -0.54 3.70
C THR A 131 27.49 0.56 3.28
N ALA A 132 27.60 1.70 3.97
CA ALA A 132 26.81 2.89 3.77
C ALA A 132 27.18 3.58 2.45
N THR A 133 26.22 4.22 1.80
CA THR A 133 26.48 5.40 0.98
C THR A 133 25.29 6.35 1.09
N THR A 134 25.61 7.54 1.57
CA THR A 134 24.75 8.71 1.71
C THR A 134 24.27 9.16 0.33
N ALA A 135 22.96 9.24 0.11
CA ALA A 135 22.36 9.97 -0.99
C ALA A 135 21.06 10.59 -0.49
N GLU A 136 20.87 11.87 -0.79
CA GLU A 136 19.76 12.71 -0.36
C GLU A 136 18.41 12.03 -0.58
N THR A 137 17.69 11.81 0.52
CA THR A 137 16.37 11.21 0.57
C THR A 137 15.32 12.16 0.02
N ALA A 138 15.05 12.09 -1.28
CA ALA A 138 13.72 12.42 -1.79
C ALA A 138 12.75 11.43 -1.13
N ASN A 139 11.92 11.89 -0.19
CA ASN A 139 10.97 11.05 0.52
C ASN A 139 9.98 10.42 -0.47
N ALA A 140 10.21 9.14 -0.81
CA ALA A 140 9.57 8.40 -1.91
C ALA A 140 8.03 8.26 -1.84
N ASN A 141 7.38 8.80 -0.80
CA ASN A 141 5.93 8.72 -0.60
C ASN A 141 5.27 10.10 -0.36
N GLN A 142 5.92 11.19 -0.76
CA GLN A 142 5.32 12.52 -0.72
C GLN A 142 4.49 12.80 -1.98
N PHE A 143 3.23 13.19 -1.79
CA PHE A 143 2.28 13.50 -2.86
C PHE A 143 1.65 14.87 -2.59
N VAL A 144 1.37 15.61 -3.65
CA VAL A 144 0.64 16.88 -3.56
C VAL A 144 -0.81 16.64 -3.97
N LEU A 145 -1.73 16.87 -3.05
CA LEU A 145 -3.17 16.67 -3.23
C LEU A 145 -3.91 17.99 -3.11
N VAL A 146 -4.89 18.24 -3.98
CA VAL A 146 -5.81 19.39 -3.86
C VAL A 146 -7.16 18.88 -3.42
N PHE A 147 -7.57 19.12 -2.17
CA PHE A 147 -8.85 18.64 -1.66
C PHE A 147 -10.02 19.43 -2.23
N THR A 148 -10.98 18.71 -2.80
CA THR A 148 -12.19 19.27 -3.43
C THR A 148 -13.45 19.05 -2.59
N SER A 149 -13.38 18.20 -1.57
CA SER A 149 -14.46 18.01 -0.59
C SER A 149 -13.95 18.14 0.84
N LYS A 150 -14.89 18.26 1.77
CA LYS A 150 -14.62 18.04 3.20
C LYS A 150 -14.31 16.57 3.47
N PHE A 151 -13.66 16.33 4.60
CA PHE A 151 -13.50 14.98 5.15
C PHE A 151 -14.83 14.49 5.72
N GLU A 152 -15.31 13.37 5.20
CA GLU A 152 -16.53 12.70 5.62
C GLU A 152 -16.20 11.40 6.36
N PRO A 153 -16.91 11.08 7.45
CA PRO A 153 -16.70 9.82 8.16
C PRO A 153 -17.04 8.63 7.27
N MET A 154 -16.23 7.58 7.34
CA MET A 154 -16.46 6.35 6.61
C MET A 154 -17.44 5.44 7.35
N GLU A 155 -18.47 4.98 6.65
CA GLU A 155 -19.44 4.04 7.19
C GLU A 155 -18.75 2.73 7.61
N HIS A 156 -19.10 2.22 8.80
CA HIS A 156 -18.50 1.02 9.41
C HIS A 156 -17.04 1.11 9.88
N TYR A 157 -16.38 2.27 9.76
CA TYR A 157 -15.00 2.46 10.24
C TYR A 157 -14.90 3.56 11.30
N ASN A 158 -14.48 3.19 12.52
CA ASN A 158 -14.38 4.13 13.64
C ASN A 158 -13.32 5.21 13.42
N ASN A 159 -13.74 6.48 13.48
CA ASN A 159 -12.91 7.68 13.25
C ASN A 159 -12.00 7.58 12.02
N ALA A 160 -12.46 6.94 10.94
CA ALA A 160 -11.83 7.02 9.64
C ALA A 160 -12.59 8.03 8.78
N PHE A 161 -11.86 8.84 8.01
CA PHE A 161 -12.43 9.87 7.17
C PHE A 161 -11.91 9.77 5.75
N LYS A 162 -12.75 10.12 4.79
CA LYS A 162 -12.39 10.20 3.37
C LYS A 162 -12.72 11.57 2.80
N ALA A 163 -11.97 12.00 1.80
CA ALA A 163 -12.23 13.22 1.05
C ALA A 163 -11.89 13.05 -0.42
N ALA A 164 -12.67 13.65 -1.30
CA ALA A 164 -12.32 13.79 -2.71
C ALA A 164 -11.17 14.80 -2.86
N CYS A 165 -10.21 14.46 -3.70
CA CYS A 165 -9.09 15.33 -4.03
C CYS A 165 -8.67 15.19 -5.49
N LEU A 166 -7.79 16.07 -5.94
CA LEU A 166 -7.11 15.99 -7.22
C LEU A 166 -5.64 15.68 -7.00
N TYR A 167 -5.12 14.73 -7.77
CA TYR A 167 -3.70 14.47 -7.93
C TYR A 167 -3.34 14.66 -9.41
N ASN A 168 -2.42 15.57 -9.71
CA ASN A 168 -2.06 15.97 -11.09
C ASN A 168 -3.31 16.26 -11.95
N SER A 169 -4.25 17.03 -11.39
CA SER A 169 -5.53 17.40 -12.02
C SER A 169 -6.47 16.23 -12.35
N LYS A 170 -6.21 15.03 -11.80
CA LYS A 170 -7.08 13.87 -11.95
C LYS A 170 -7.84 13.57 -10.65
N PRO A 171 -9.12 13.16 -10.73
CA PRO A 171 -9.89 12.76 -9.56
C PRO A 171 -9.21 11.64 -8.77
N ALA A 172 -9.19 11.81 -7.45
CA ALA A 172 -8.68 10.85 -6.48
C ALA A 172 -9.48 10.93 -5.18
N GLU A 173 -9.28 9.95 -4.31
CA GLU A 173 -9.83 9.89 -2.96
C GLU A 173 -8.68 9.82 -1.95
N ALA A 174 -8.77 10.58 -0.88
CA ALA A 174 -7.83 10.56 0.23
C ALA A 174 -8.50 9.95 1.46
N ILE A 175 -7.83 9.03 2.13
CA ILE A 175 -8.30 8.39 3.36
C ILE A 175 -7.37 8.72 4.52
N CYS A 176 -7.95 9.17 5.62
CA CYS A 176 -7.31 9.30 6.93
C CYS A 176 -7.89 8.26 7.88
N TRP A 177 -7.09 7.27 8.27
CA TRP A 177 -7.51 6.23 9.21
C TRP A 177 -7.45 6.70 10.67
N PHE A 178 -8.14 5.96 11.54
CA PHE A 178 -8.22 6.20 13.00
C PHE A 178 -6.92 6.68 13.62
N LYS A 179 -5.80 5.99 13.35
CA LYS A 179 -4.50 6.27 13.99
C LYS A 179 -4.00 7.69 13.69
N LEU A 180 -4.10 8.13 12.43
CA LEU A 180 -3.67 9.47 12.03
C LEU A 180 -4.59 10.53 12.66
N VAL A 181 -5.90 10.33 12.55
CA VAL A 181 -6.91 11.24 13.10
C VAL A 181 -6.73 11.40 14.61
N HIS A 182 -6.48 10.30 15.32
CA HIS A 182 -6.24 10.32 16.75
C HIS A 182 -4.98 11.11 17.12
N SER A 183 -3.86 10.90 16.40
CA SER A 183 -2.62 11.67 16.62
C SER A 183 -2.85 13.17 16.43
N MET A 184 -3.48 13.54 15.31
CA MET A 184 -3.71 14.95 14.98
C MET A 184 -4.67 15.64 15.95
N ARG A 185 -5.66 14.92 16.50
CA ARG A 185 -6.53 15.45 17.55
C ARG A 185 -5.77 15.65 18.86
N ALA A 186 -4.91 14.70 19.24
CA ALA A 186 -4.07 14.84 20.43
C ALA A 186 -3.10 16.03 20.31
N GLU A 187 -2.65 16.34 19.10
CA GLU A 187 -1.81 17.49 18.78
C GLU A 187 -2.61 18.79 18.56
N GLY A 188 -3.95 18.76 18.55
CA GLY A 188 -4.81 19.91 18.28
C GLY A 188 -4.75 20.43 16.84
N THR A 189 -4.25 19.63 15.89
CA THR A 189 -4.05 20.01 14.48
C THR A 189 -5.17 19.54 13.57
N TRP A 190 -5.98 18.56 14.00
CA TRP A 190 -7.04 17.98 13.18
C TRP A 190 -8.12 18.98 12.78
N GLU A 191 -8.70 19.68 13.76
CA GLU A 191 -9.80 20.63 13.56
C GLU A 191 -9.37 21.81 12.67
N ASN A 192 -8.16 22.31 12.85
CA ASN A 192 -7.58 23.37 12.04
C ASN A 192 -7.35 22.92 10.59
N LEU A 193 -6.82 21.70 10.39
CA LEU A 193 -6.63 21.13 9.06
C LEU A 193 -7.97 20.99 8.32
N ILE A 194 -8.98 20.36 8.94
CA ILE A 194 -10.27 20.15 8.27
C ILE A 194 -11.03 21.45 8.04
N ALA A 195 -10.81 22.49 8.86
CA ALA A 195 -11.40 23.82 8.64
C ALA A 195 -10.75 24.54 7.44
N SER A 196 -9.46 24.27 7.20
CA SER A 196 -8.72 24.84 6.06
C SER A 196 -9.06 24.19 4.71
N LEU A 197 -9.80 23.07 4.71
CA LEU A 197 -10.23 22.32 3.53
C LEU A 197 -11.77 22.35 3.42
N PRO A 198 -12.38 22.50 2.22
CA PRO A 198 -11.81 22.49 0.88
C PRO A 198 -11.55 23.92 0.37
N GLY A 199 -10.47 24.13 -0.39
CA GLY A 199 -10.18 25.46 -0.94
C GLY A 199 -8.79 25.59 -1.53
N SER A 200 -8.63 25.10 -2.77
CA SER A 200 -7.56 25.36 -3.77
C SER A 200 -6.08 25.21 -3.38
N THR A 201 -5.73 25.12 -2.11
CA THR A 201 -4.34 25.05 -1.66
C THR A 201 -3.87 23.60 -1.77
N PRO A 202 -2.82 23.32 -2.57
CA PRO A 202 -2.24 21.99 -2.61
C PRO A 202 -1.62 21.65 -1.27
N VAL A 203 -1.93 20.46 -0.77
CA VAL A 203 -1.41 19.94 0.49
C VAL A 203 -0.42 18.83 0.17
N THR A 204 0.79 18.96 0.71
CA THR A 204 1.77 17.88 0.63
C THR A 204 1.47 16.86 1.71
N VAL A 205 1.34 15.60 1.32
CA VAL A 205 1.06 14.49 2.23
C VAL A 205 2.11 13.42 2.04
N GLN A 206 2.46 12.74 3.12
CA GLN A 206 3.07 11.42 3.03
C GLN A 206 1.93 10.39 2.98
N ALA A 207 1.87 9.60 1.90
CA ALA A 207 0.76 8.67 1.69
C ALA A 207 1.18 7.40 0.96
N LYS A 208 0.38 6.35 1.11
CA LYS A 208 0.43 5.19 0.23
C LYS A 208 -0.59 5.39 -0.90
N LYS A 209 -0.08 5.56 -2.13
CA LYS A 209 -0.89 5.56 -3.36
C LYS A 209 -1.36 4.14 -3.69
N GLY A 210 -2.63 4.01 -4.04
CA GLY A 210 -3.28 2.81 -4.55
C GLY A 210 -4.46 3.19 -5.44
N PHE A 211 -5.20 2.19 -5.89
CA PHE A 211 -6.49 2.32 -6.52
C PHE A 211 -7.49 1.50 -5.71
N TYR A 212 -8.75 1.89 -5.71
CA TYR A 212 -9.79 1.13 -5.05
C TYR A 212 -11.06 1.27 -5.88
N ARG A 213 -11.59 0.14 -6.37
CA ARG A 213 -12.75 0.10 -7.27
C ARG A 213 -12.66 1.08 -8.46
N GLY A 214 -11.49 1.17 -9.09
CA GLY A 214 -11.26 2.05 -10.25
C GLY A 214 -11.04 3.54 -9.91
N VAL A 215 -11.03 3.91 -8.63
CA VAL A 215 -10.73 5.27 -8.17
C VAL A 215 -9.30 5.30 -7.64
N LEU A 216 -8.51 6.31 -8.04
CA LEU A 216 -7.18 6.53 -7.47
C LEU A 216 -7.34 6.92 -5.99
N GLN A 217 -6.68 6.21 -5.09
CA GLN A 217 -6.82 6.40 -3.65
C GLN A 217 -5.46 6.65 -2.97
N PHE A 218 -5.44 7.56 -2.01
CA PHE A 218 -4.28 7.88 -1.19
C PHE A 218 -4.61 7.59 0.27
N THR A 219 -3.96 6.57 0.84
CA THR A 219 -3.99 6.36 2.29
C THR A 219 -2.97 7.27 2.94
N ILE A 220 -3.43 8.35 3.59
CA ILE A 220 -2.57 9.36 4.19
C ILE A 220 -1.96 8.80 5.48
N GLU A 221 -0.64 8.91 5.57
CA GLU A 221 0.14 8.54 6.75
C GLU A 221 0.52 9.77 7.57
N LYS A 222 0.71 10.93 6.91
CA LYS A 222 1.06 12.20 7.55
C LYS A 222 0.75 13.39 6.62
N PHE A 223 0.35 14.52 7.21
CA PHE A 223 0.29 15.83 6.56
C PHE A 223 1.59 16.61 6.82
N LEU A 224 2.09 17.32 5.80
CA LEU A 224 3.40 18.01 5.83
C LEU A 224 3.26 19.52 5.70
#